data_AF-A0AA42YA71-F1
#
_entry.id   AF-A0AA42YA71-F1
#
_cell.length_a   1.000
_cell.length_b   1.000
_cell.length_c   1.000
_cell.angle_alpha   90.00
_cell.angle_beta   90.00
_cell.angle_gamma   90.00
#
_symmetry.space_group_name_H-M   'P 1'
#
loop_
_entity.id
_entity.type
_entity.pdbx_description
1 polymer ?
#
loop_
_entity_poly.entity_id
_entity_poly.type
_entity_poly.pdbx_seq_one_letter_code
_entity_poly.pdbx_strand_id
1 'polypeptide(L)'
;MKKYSGIDLHSNNCVVAVIDEADQVVYRKRNSARLINANQVKRLSPADLPAIDPEAERRLAIAANLAVIGTFNEQIKQLEMAVKARANSRSASANPCR
;
A
#
# COMPACT_ATOMS: atom_id res chain seq x y z
N MET A 1 -24.83 -0.84 20.72
CA MET A 1 -23.43 -0.77 21.17
C MET A 1 -22.58 -0.40 19.98
N LYS A 2 -21.95 0.77 19.99
CA LYS A 2 -21.07 1.19 18.88
C LYS A 2 -19.72 0.50 19.01
N LYS A 3 -19.05 0.30 17.88
CA LYS A 3 -17.69 -0.25 17.80
C LYS A 3 -16.89 0.64 16.85
N TYR A 4 -15.63 0.88 17.19
CA TYR A 4 -14.73 1.68 16.37
C TYR A 4 -13.57 0.80 15.92
N SER A 5 -13.24 0.85 14.63
CA SER A 5 -12.14 0.06 14.06
C SER A 5 -10.99 0.96 13.63
N GLY A 6 -9.78 0.64 14.07
CA GLY A 6 -8.54 1.22 13.60
C GLY A 6 -7.74 0.21 12.78
N ILE A 7 -7.13 0.67 11.70
CA ILE A 7 -6.24 -0.14 10.85
C ILE A 7 -4.91 0.58 10.74
N ASP A 8 -3.84 -0.11 11.08
CA ASP A 8 -2.45 0.29 10.85
C ASP A 8 -1.88 -0.55 9.71
N LEU A 9 -1.50 0.13 8.61
CA LEU A 9 -0.95 -0.50 7.42
C LEU A 9 0.55 -0.23 7.34
N HIS A 10 1.32 -1.30 7.22
CA HIS A 10 2.75 -1.29 6.95
C HIS A 10 3.05 -2.15 5.72
N SER A 11 4.21 -1.93 5.09
CA SER A 11 4.64 -2.50 3.80
C SER A 11 4.32 -3.99 3.56
N ASN A 12 4.28 -4.82 4.60
CA ASN A 12 3.95 -6.24 4.55
C ASN A 12 3.09 -6.74 5.72
N ASN A 13 2.54 -5.82 6.53
CA ASN A 13 1.84 -6.17 7.76
C ASN A 13 0.68 -5.21 7.98
N CYS A 14 -0.45 -5.73 8.43
CA CYS A 14 -1.61 -4.94 8.79
C CYS A 14 -2.01 -5.29 10.22
N VAL A 15 -2.22 -4.29 11.07
CA VAL A 15 -2.81 -4.48 12.39
C VAL A 15 -4.21 -3.88 12.37
N VAL A 16 -5.21 -4.67 12.69
CA VAL A 16 -6.58 -4.21 12.90
C VAL A 16 -6.92 -4.31 14.38
N ALA A 17 -7.54 -3.27 14.92
CA ALA A 17 -8.05 -3.23 16.28
C ALA A 17 -9.49 -2.72 16.26
N VAL A 18 -10.34 -3.29 17.11
CA VAL A 18 -11.70 -2.82 17.36
C VAL A 18 -11.81 -2.49 18.83
N ILE A 19 -12.30 -1.30 19.14
CA ILE A 19 -12.60 -0.82 20.49
C ILE A 19 -14.11 -0.61 20.65
N ASP A 20 -14.60 -0.70 21.89
CA ASP A 20 -15.97 -0.31 22.24
C ASP A 20 -16.06 1.16 22.68
N GLU A 21 -17.23 1.57 23.18
CA GLU A 21 -17.50 2.94 23.64
C GLU A 21 -16.82 3.29 24.98
N ALA A 22 -16.23 2.31 25.67
CA ALA A 22 -15.46 2.50 26.89
C ALA A 22 -13.94 2.47 26.64
N ASP A 23 -13.52 2.64 25.38
CA ASP A 23 -12.13 2.55 24.90
C ASP A 23 -11.46 1.17 25.14
N GLN A 24 -12.27 0.13 25.39
CA GLN A 24 -11.74 -1.21 25.63
C GLN A 24 -11.50 -1.94 24.31
N VAL A 25 -10.33 -2.56 24.16
CA VAL A 25 -10.00 -3.37 22.99
C VAL A 25 -10.79 -4.67 23.03
N VAL A 26 -11.79 -4.78 22.15
CA VAL A 26 -12.64 -5.97 22.02
C VAL A 26 -12.12 -6.95 20.98
N TYR A 27 -11.26 -6.50 20.07
CA TYR A 27 -10.60 -7.35 19.09
C TYR A 27 -9.29 -6.70 18.63
N ARG A 28 -8.24 -7.51 18.46
CA ARG A 28 -6.98 -7.06 17.87
C ARG A 28 -6.32 -8.21 17.14
N LYS A 29 -5.91 -7.96 15.89
CA LYS A 29 -5.20 -8.94 15.08
C LYS A 29 -4.09 -8.29 14.27
N ARG A 30 -2.92 -8.94 14.29
CA ARG A 30 -1.80 -8.61 13.42
C ARG A 30 -1.76 -9.62 12.28
N ASN A 31 -2.03 -9.14 11.07
CA ASN A 31 -1.96 -9.87 9.83
C ASN A 31 -0.59 -9.64 9.19
N SER A 32 0.38 -10.48 9.54
CA SER A 32 1.71 -10.46 8.93
C SER A 32 1.73 -11.35 7.69
N ALA A 33 2.14 -10.80 6.54
CA ALA A 33 2.43 -11.60 5.36
C ALA A 33 3.79 -12.31 5.54
N ARG A 34 3.85 -13.30 6.44
CA ARG A 34 5.09 -14.05 6.76
C ARG A 34 5.63 -14.85 5.57
N LEU A 35 4.76 -15.19 4.63
CA LEU A 35 5.05 -16.06 3.47
C LEU A 35 5.31 -15.28 2.17
N ILE A 36 5.15 -13.96 2.17
CA ILE A 36 5.18 -13.15 0.95
C ILE A 36 6.14 -11.99 1.17
N ASN A 37 7.26 -12.00 0.45
CA ASN A 37 8.18 -10.86 0.49
C ASN A 37 7.55 -9.63 -0.20
N ALA A 38 8.03 -8.42 0.11
CA ALA A 38 7.44 -7.19 -0.43
C ALA A 38 7.41 -7.13 -1.96
N ASN A 39 8.31 -7.83 -2.64
CA ASN A 39 8.36 -7.90 -4.10
C ASN A 39 7.31 -8.85 -4.68
N GLN A 40 6.97 -9.93 -3.97
CA GLN A 40 5.87 -10.80 -4.31
C GLN A 40 4.54 -10.08 -4.08
N VAL A 41 4.39 -9.35 -2.96
CA VAL A 41 3.19 -8.50 -2.72
C VAL A 41 2.99 -7.58 -3.93
N LYS A 42 4.00 -6.83 -4.38
CA LYS A 42 3.90 -5.94 -5.56
C LYS A 42 3.41 -6.58 -6.86
N ARG A 43 3.44 -7.92 -6.99
CA ARG A 43 3.10 -8.66 -8.21
C ARG A 43 1.76 -9.41 -8.10
N LEU A 44 1.11 -9.41 -6.94
CA LEU A 44 -0.15 -10.12 -6.74
C LEU A 44 -1.32 -9.29 -7.27
N SER A 45 -2.22 -9.95 -7.99
CA SER A 45 -3.53 -9.40 -8.29
C SER A 45 -4.49 -9.70 -7.13
N PRO A 46 -5.45 -8.83 -6.81
CA PRO A 46 -6.55 -9.15 -5.91
C PRO A 46 -7.29 -10.45 -6.27
N ALA A 47 -7.28 -10.83 -7.56
CA ALA A 47 -7.87 -12.07 -8.05
C ALA A 47 -7.17 -13.35 -7.56
N ASP A 48 -5.89 -13.27 -7.22
CA ASP A 48 -5.09 -14.43 -6.79
C ASP A 48 -5.25 -14.73 -5.29
N LEU A 49 -5.78 -13.77 -4.53
CA LEU A 49 -5.84 -13.82 -3.06
C LEU A 49 -6.61 -15.05 -2.52
N PRO A 50 -7.76 -15.46 -3.10
CA PRO A 50 -8.48 -16.65 -2.62
C PRO A 50 -7.67 -17.95 -2.69
N ALA A 51 -6.74 -18.06 -3.66
CA ALA A 51 -5.88 -19.24 -3.81
C ALA A 51 -4.66 -19.22 -2.88
N ILE A 52 -4.25 -18.02 -2.45
CA ILE A 52 -3.05 -17.80 -1.63
C ILE A 52 -3.36 -17.97 -0.13
N ASP A 53 -4.60 -17.65 0.26
CA ASP A 53 -4.93 -17.52 1.66
C ASP A 53 -6.41 -17.87 1.95
N PRO A 54 -6.67 -18.90 2.76
CA PRO A 54 -8.03 -19.27 3.11
C PRO A 54 -8.73 -18.21 3.99
N GLU A 55 -7.98 -17.36 4.68
CA GLU A 55 -8.53 -16.43 5.67
C GLU A 55 -8.95 -15.08 5.04
N ALA A 56 -10.26 -14.77 5.12
CA ALA A 56 -10.83 -13.57 4.51
C ALA A 56 -10.21 -12.26 5.02
N GLU A 57 -9.99 -12.14 6.33
CA GLU A 57 -9.40 -10.95 6.94
C GLU A 57 -7.96 -10.71 6.48
N ARG A 58 -7.17 -11.78 6.35
CA ARG A 58 -5.80 -11.67 5.83
C ARG A 58 -5.78 -11.34 4.35
N ARG A 59 -6.71 -11.85 3.54
CA ARG A 59 -6.88 -11.43 2.13
C ARG A 59 -7.18 -9.94 2.02
N LEU A 60 -8.08 -9.42 2.84
CA LEU A 60 -8.39 -7.98 2.88
C LEU A 60 -7.17 -7.15 3.29
N ALA A 61 -6.40 -7.61 4.28
CA ALA A 61 -5.14 -6.97 4.66
C ALA A 61 -4.12 -6.93 3.51
N ILE A 62 -3.95 -8.03 2.78
CA ILE A 62 -3.06 -8.08 1.60
C ILE A 62 -3.57 -7.14 0.51
N ALA A 63 -4.88 -7.13 0.22
CA ALA A 63 -5.49 -6.26 -0.77
C ALA A 63 -5.31 -4.77 -0.44
N ALA A 64 -5.45 -4.38 0.83
CA ALA A 64 -5.20 -3.01 1.28
C ALA A 64 -3.73 -2.61 1.04
N ASN A 65 -2.78 -3.48 1.39
CA ASN A 65 -1.36 -3.24 1.12
C ASN A 65 -1.06 -3.09 -0.38
N LEU A 66 -1.66 -3.93 -1.23
CA LEU A 66 -1.56 -3.84 -2.68
C LEU A 66 -2.02 -2.49 -3.21
N ALA A 67 -3.17 -2.00 -2.74
CA ALA A 67 -3.74 -0.73 -3.16
C ALA A 67 -2.85 0.46 -2.77
N VAL A 68 -2.32 0.48 -1.54
CA VAL A 68 -1.40 1.53 -1.07
C VAL A 68 -0.12 1.54 -1.92
N ILE A 69 0.49 0.38 -2.14
CA ILE A 69 1.71 0.26 -2.93
C ILE A 69 1.45 0.67 -4.40
N GLY A 70 0.33 0.23 -4.98
CA GLY A 70 -0.06 0.62 -6.34
C GLY A 70 -0.23 2.13 -6.47
N THR A 71 -0.89 2.76 -5.50
CA THR A 71 -1.06 4.22 -5.46
C THR A 71 0.29 4.94 -5.39
N PHE A 72 1.18 4.54 -4.49
CA PHE A 72 2.51 5.16 -4.39
C PHE A 72 3.34 4.97 -5.66
N ASN A 73 3.32 3.79 -6.28
CA ASN A 73 4.03 3.56 -7.54
C ASN A 73 3.54 4.50 -8.65
N GLU A 74 2.22 4.69 -8.76
CA GLU A 74 1.64 5.61 -9.75
C GLU A 74 2.05 7.07 -9.46
N GLN A 75 1.97 7.50 -8.21
CA GLN A 75 2.40 8.85 -7.81
C GLN A 75 3.90 9.08 -8.05
N ILE A 76 4.75 8.08 -7.76
CA ILE A 76 6.19 8.13 -8.04
C ILE A 76 6.42 8.27 -9.54
N LYS A 77 5.73 7.49 -10.37
CA LYS A 77 5.87 7.56 -11.83
C LYS A 77 5.48 8.94 -12.38
N GLN A 78 4.38 9.51 -11.89
CA GLN A 78 3.95 10.85 -12.26
C GLN A 78 5.01 11.89 -11.89
N LEU A 79 5.56 11.81 -10.67
CA LEU A 79 6.63 12.69 -10.22
C LEU A 79 7.90 12.54 -11.07
N GLU A 80 8.32 11.31 -11.38
CA GLU A 80 9.48 11.05 -12.23
C GLU A 80 9.30 11.65 -13.63
N MET A 81 8.11 11.50 -14.24
CA MET A 81 7.81 12.09 -15.54
C MET A 81 7.89 13.61 -15.49
N ALA A 82 7.32 14.24 -14.46
CA ALA A 82 7.35 15.69 -14.29
C ALA A 82 8.80 16.23 -14.12
N VAL A 83 9.61 15.54 -13.31
CA VAL A 83 11.02 15.93 -13.09
C VAL A 83 11.85 15.74 -14.37
N LYS A 84 11.69 14.62 -15.08
CA LYS A 84 12.39 14.36 -16.36
C LYS A 84 12.03 15.40 -17.42
N ALA A 85 10.74 15.74 -17.55
CA ALA A 85 10.30 16.79 -18.45
C ALA A 85 10.97 18.14 -18.14
N ARG A 86 10.98 18.55 -16.86
CA ARG A 86 11.63 19.79 -16.42
C ARG A 86 13.14 19.80 -16.67
N ALA A 87 13.82 18.67 -16.46
CA ALA A 87 15.25 18.55 -16.73
C ALA A 87 15.57 18.72 -18.23
N ASN A 88 14.77 18.10 -19.10
CA ASN A 88 14.94 18.19 -20.55
C ASN A 88 14.63 19.59 -21.10
N SER A 89 13.64 20.29 -20.56
CA SER A 89 13.37 21.69 -20.96
C SER A 89 14.47 22.65 -20.53
N ARG A 90 15.14 22.39 -19.40
CA ARG A 90 16.27 23.19 -18.90
C ARG A 90 17.55 22.98 -19.72
N SER A 91 17.83 21.76 -20.18
CA SER A 91 18.96 21.50 -21.07
C SER A 91 18.74 22.09 -22.47
N ALA A 92 17.49 22.20 -22.94
CA ALA A 92 17.16 22.86 -24.21
C ALA A 92 17.32 24.40 -24.15
N SER A 93 17.01 25.05 -23.02
CA SER A 93 17.18 26.51 -22.88
C SER A 93 18.63 26.96 -22.60
N ALA A 94 19.55 26.01 -22.35
CA ALA A 94 20.93 26.30 -21.96
C ALA A 94 21.92 26.33 -23.14
N ASN A 95 21.46 26.38 -24.40
CA ASN A 95 22.35 26.45 -25.56
C ASN A 95 22.02 27.62 -26.51
N PRO A 96 22.24 28.88 -26.12
CA PRO A 96 22.45 29.95 -27.08
C PRO A 96 23.95 29.99 -27.45
N CYS A 97 24.25 29.72 -28.73
CA CYS A 97 25.56 29.84 -29.40
C CYS A 97 26.56 28.68 -29.24
N ARG A 98 26.64 27.88 -30.30
CA ARG A 98 27.88 27.69 -31.07
C ARG A 98 27.57 27.60 -32.55
#